data_AF-A0A5M3MZD3-F1
#
_entry.id   AF-A0A5M3MZD3-F1
#
_cell.length_a   1.000
_cell.length_b   1.000
_cell.length_c   1.000
_cell.angle_alpha   90.00
_cell.angle_beta   90.00
_cell.angle_gamma   90.00
#
_symmetry.space_group_name_H-M   'P 1'
#
loop_
_entity.id
_entity.type
_entity.pdbx_description
1 polymer ?
#
loop_
_entity_poly.entity_id
_entity_poly.type
_entity_poly.pdbx_seq_one_letter_code
_entity_poly.pdbx_strand_id
1 'polypeptide(L)'
;MLALDYEKLSVKSQSEYKTKFKVLYQKYQAVIARIEELEAKDKLQQDQLQFLKELLGSSTMRAVRPELQTSKEGRALVALHHQMLQQHWSEEALESKVFRDIMLTVFIQALETKKLSGTHLPPYPFGMDNCHDNWPKDKATSKLLVHFDWREWQSDSVTNMEGRKKVVGMMKAITTSHSKKVTNMINSIIAGKIEARVRDKFISMAAEYCKHHPASADNDNLGDVKPKVPDCKAMALCVKEKLESCIHKRDSLLCPEDLKNPRYNGALCINTMSDDKDDPDAMPGCLMKYISVAPQFRSDSVNY
;
A
#
# COMPACT_ATOMS: atom_id res chain seq x y z
N MET A 1 45.37 15.43 -8.07
CA MET A 1 45.92 16.25 -6.97
C MET A 1 44.79 17.07 -6.36
N LEU A 2 44.13 16.54 -5.32
CA LEU A 2 43.23 17.28 -4.44
C LEU A 2 43.76 17.09 -3.01
N ALA A 3 44.96 17.58 -2.76
CA ALA A 3 45.48 17.72 -1.40
C ALA A 3 44.87 18.99 -0.82
N LEU A 4 43.59 18.90 -0.42
CA LEU A 4 42.89 19.96 0.29
C LEU A 4 43.36 19.99 1.74
N ASP A 5 43.69 21.20 2.21
CA ASP A 5 44.16 21.59 3.55
C ASP A 5 43.38 20.94 4.72
N TYR A 6 43.67 19.67 5.01
CA TYR A 6 43.09 18.93 6.15
C TYR A 6 43.66 19.36 7.50
N GLU A 7 44.82 20.04 7.49
CA GLU A 7 45.57 20.39 8.71
C GLU A 7 45.02 21.59 9.47
N LYS A 8 44.10 22.39 8.89
CA LYS A 8 43.53 23.58 9.55
C LYS A 8 42.15 23.37 10.19
N LEU A 9 41.61 22.15 10.13
CA LEU A 9 40.34 21.81 10.78
C LEU A 9 40.56 21.57 12.29
N SER A 10 39.86 22.34 13.14
CA SER A 10 39.85 22.17 14.61
C SER A 10 39.72 20.70 15.00
N VAL A 11 40.48 20.25 16.02
CA VAL A 11 40.45 18.86 16.52
C VAL A 11 39.02 18.34 16.75
N LYS A 12 38.12 19.22 17.20
CA LYS A 12 36.69 18.89 17.39
C LYS A 12 35.99 18.54 16.07
N SER A 13 36.26 19.29 15.02
CA SER A 13 35.71 19.01 13.69
C SER A 13 36.25 17.70 13.09
N GLN A 14 37.52 17.35 13.30
CA GLN A 14 38.09 16.09 12.81
C GLN A 14 37.43 14.86 13.46
N SER A 15 37.14 14.93 14.77
CA SER A 15 36.42 13.88 15.51
C SER A 15 35.00 13.66 14.96
N GLU A 16 34.27 14.76 14.72
CA GLU A 16 32.93 14.71 14.13
C GLU A 16 32.95 14.13 12.72
N TYR A 17 33.93 14.50 11.88
CA TYR A 17 34.09 13.92 10.55
C TYR A 17 34.37 12.43 10.58
N LYS A 18 35.28 11.96 11.47
CA LYS A 18 35.55 10.52 11.63
C LYS A 18 34.28 9.75 12.03
N THR A 19 33.47 10.32 12.93
CA THR A 19 32.22 9.70 13.37
C THR A 19 31.19 9.64 12.23
N LYS A 20 30.98 10.75 11.52
CA LYS A 20 30.07 10.81 10.36
C LYS A 20 30.50 9.85 9.25
N PHE A 21 31.80 9.80 8.95
CA PHE A 21 32.35 8.89 7.95
C PHE A 21 32.14 7.42 8.33
N LYS A 22 32.37 7.06 9.61
CA LYS A 22 32.10 5.70 10.11
C LYS A 22 30.63 5.30 9.95
N VAL A 23 29.70 6.20 10.30
CA VAL A 23 28.25 5.95 10.13
C VAL A 23 27.88 5.80 8.65
N LEU A 24 28.41 6.65 7.77
CA LEU A 24 28.18 6.54 6.32
C LEU A 24 28.73 5.23 5.76
N TYR A 25 29.92 4.82 6.17
CA TYR A 25 30.52 3.56 5.76
C TYR A 25 29.68 2.35 6.20
N GLN A 26 29.17 2.36 7.44
CA GLN A 26 28.25 1.31 7.92
C GLN A 26 26.95 1.25 7.11
N LYS A 27 26.37 2.41 6.79
CA LYS A 27 25.17 2.48 5.93
C LYS A 27 25.46 1.95 4.53
N TYR A 28 26.61 2.29 3.96
CA TYR A 28 27.04 1.81 2.65
C TYR A 28 27.17 0.28 2.62
N GLN A 29 27.82 -0.31 3.63
CA GLN A 29 27.93 -1.77 3.77
C GLN A 29 26.57 -2.45 3.89
N ALA A 30 25.62 -1.87 4.64
CA ALA A 30 24.27 -2.40 4.74
C ALA A 30 23.51 -2.35 3.40
N VAL A 31 23.73 -1.32 2.58
CA VAL A 31 23.15 -1.22 1.24
C VAL A 31 23.74 -2.28 0.30
N ILE A 32 25.06 -2.50 0.32
CA ILE A 32 25.70 -3.56 -0.49
C ILE A 32 25.10 -4.93 -0.14
N ALA A 33 25.05 -5.28 1.14
CA ALA A 33 24.49 -6.56 1.58
C ALA A 33 23.04 -6.74 1.12
N ARG A 34 22.25 -5.65 1.10
CA ARG A 34 20.87 -5.68 0.62
C ARG A 34 20.79 -5.85 -0.90
N ILE A 35 21.72 -5.26 -1.67
CA ILE A 35 21.80 -5.45 -3.12
C ILE A 35 22.10 -6.92 -3.43
N GLU A 36 23.11 -7.51 -2.77
CA GLU A 36 23.46 -8.93 -2.95
C GLU A 36 22.29 -9.87 -2.62
N GLU A 37 21.55 -9.59 -1.55
CA GLU A 37 20.33 -10.35 -1.19
C GLU A 37 19.24 -10.25 -2.27
N LEU A 38 19.05 -9.06 -2.86
CA LEU A 38 18.06 -8.84 -3.91
C LEU A 38 18.47 -9.50 -5.23
N GLU A 39 19.75 -9.44 -5.61
CA GLU A 39 20.28 -10.13 -6.78
C GLU A 39 20.14 -11.65 -6.66
N ALA A 40 20.39 -12.21 -5.47
CA ALA A 40 20.15 -13.63 -5.21
C ALA A 40 18.68 -14.03 -5.35
N LYS A 41 17.76 -13.16 -4.90
CA LYS A 41 16.31 -13.36 -5.05
C LYS A 41 15.86 -13.26 -6.50
N ASP A 42 16.35 -12.28 -7.25
CA ASP A 42 16.03 -12.12 -8.67
C ASP A 42 16.52 -13.33 -9.46
N LYS A 43 17.75 -13.79 -9.22
CA LYS A 43 18.26 -15.03 -9.82
C LYS A 43 17.38 -16.24 -9.52
N LEU A 44 16.96 -16.42 -8.26
CA LEU A 44 16.05 -17.50 -7.89
C LEU A 44 14.70 -17.40 -8.61
N GLN A 45 14.15 -16.20 -8.77
CA GLN A 45 12.92 -15.96 -9.52
C GLN A 45 13.09 -16.23 -11.02
N GLN A 46 14.24 -15.87 -11.60
CA GLN A 46 14.57 -16.19 -12.98
C GLN A 46 14.68 -17.70 -13.21
N ASP A 47 15.35 -18.42 -12.31
CA ASP A 47 15.47 -19.88 -12.35
C ASP A 47 14.08 -20.55 -12.25
N GLN A 48 13.21 -20.03 -11.38
CA GLN A 48 11.82 -20.48 -11.27
C GLN A 48 11.01 -20.22 -12.55
N LEU A 49 11.15 -19.04 -13.15
CA LEU A 49 10.47 -18.72 -14.41
C LEU A 49 10.98 -19.59 -15.56
N GLN A 50 12.29 -19.84 -15.62
CA GLN A 50 12.89 -20.71 -16.61
C GLN A 50 12.37 -22.14 -16.46
N PHE A 51 12.33 -22.67 -15.23
CA PHE A 51 11.72 -23.97 -14.94
C PHE A 51 10.25 -24.04 -15.35
N LEU A 52 9.44 -23.02 -15.03
CA LEU A 52 8.03 -22.98 -15.45
C LEU A 52 7.88 -22.91 -16.98
N LYS A 53 8.75 -22.16 -17.67
CA LYS A 53 8.78 -22.11 -19.15
C LYS A 53 9.14 -23.47 -19.75
N GLU A 54 10.11 -24.18 -19.17
CA GLU A 54 10.45 -25.54 -19.59
C GLU A 54 9.29 -26.51 -19.36
N LEU A 55 8.59 -26.36 -18.23
CA LEU A 55 7.41 -27.16 -17.90
C LEU A 55 6.25 -26.90 -18.87
N LEU A 56 6.02 -25.63 -19.26
CA LEU A 56 4.99 -25.22 -20.21
C LEU A 56 5.35 -25.53 -21.67
N GLY A 57 6.61 -25.38 -22.06
CA GLY A 57 7.12 -25.66 -23.40
C GLY A 57 7.19 -27.16 -23.71
N SER A 58 7.26 -27.99 -22.66
CA SER A 58 7.03 -29.43 -22.74
C SER A 58 5.54 -29.67 -23.04
N SER A 59 5.17 -29.77 -24.32
CA SER A 59 3.80 -30.00 -24.83
C SER A 59 3.10 -31.28 -24.31
N THR A 60 3.70 -31.97 -23.35
CA THR A 60 3.21 -33.13 -22.59
C THR A 60 2.71 -32.77 -21.17
N MET A 61 2.16 -31.57 -20.98
CA MET A 61 1.55 -31.12 -19.72
C MET A 61 0.32 -31.92 -19.24
N ARG A 62 -0.13 -32.93 -19.98
CA ARG A 62 -1.24 -33.80 -19.53
C ARG A 62 -0.80 -34.92 -18.57
N ALA A 63 0.49 -35.06 -18.32
CA ALA A 63 1.02 -35.94 -17.30
C ALA A 63 2.11 -35.22 -16.50
N VAL A 64 1.71 -34.38 -15.54
CA VAL A 64 2.60 -34.02 -14.43
C VAL A 64 3.04 -35.33 -13.79
N ARG A 65 4.28 -35.75 -14.09
CA ARG A 65 4.84 -37.04 -13.66
C ARG A 65 4.65 -37.18 -12.15
N PRO A 66 4.01 -38.27 -11.66
CA PRO A 66 3.93 -38.57 -10.23
C PRO A 66 5.32 -38.58 -9.55
N GLU A 67 6.39 -38.84 -10.33
CA GLU A 67 7.78 -38.86 -9.87
C GLU A 67 8.22 -37.52 -9.24
N LEU A 68 7.79 -36.37 -9.78
CA LEU A 68 8.10 -35.05 -9.21
C LEU A 68 7.41 -34.81 -7.85
N GLN A 69 6.32 -35.51 -7.54
CA GLN A 69 5.68 -35.43 -6.23
C GLN A 69 6.41 -36.27 -5.17
N THR A 70 7.24 -37.23 -5.57
CA THR A 70 7.96 -38.12 -4.64
C THR A 70 9.31 -37.57 -4.21
N SER A 71 9.99 -36.80 -5.08
CA SER A 71 11.25 -36.13 -4.73
C SER A 71 11.05 -35.05 -3.66
N LYS A 72 12.02 -34.94 -2.73
CA LYS A 72 12.03 -33.85 -1.73
C LYS A 72 12.08 -32.46 -2.41
N GLU A 73 12.84 -32.34 -3.50
CA GLU A 73 13.00 -31.09 -4.24
C GLU A 73 11.71 -30.70 -4.97
N GLY A 74 11.04 -31.67 -5.61
CA GLY A 74 9.77 -31.41 -6.29
C GLY A 74 8.66 -31.00 -5.31
N ARG A 75 8.60 -31.59 -4.11
CA ARG A 75 7.68 -31.13 -3.05
C ARG A 75 7.97 -29.70 -2.57
N ALA A 76 9.25 -29.34 -2.43
CA ALA A 76 9.65 -27.99 -2.05
C ALA A 76 9.24 -26.96 -3.12
N LEU A 77 9.43 -27.27 -4.41
CA LEU A 77 9.02 -26.41 -5.52
C LEU A 77 7.50 -26.24 -5.59
N VAL A 78 6.73 -27.33 -5.43
CA VAL A 78 5.25 -27.25 -5.41
C VAL A 78 4.75 -26.41 -4.23
N ALA A 79 5.34 -26.58 -3.04
CA ALA A 79 4.99 -25.78 -1.87
C ALA A 79 5.30 -24.29 -2.07
N LEU A 80 6.46 -23.97 -2.65
CA LEU A 80 6.86 -22.59 -2.94
C LEU A 80 5.95 -21.93 -3.97
N HIS A 81 5.61 -22.63 -5.06
CA HIS A 81 4.65 -22.14 -6.05
C HIS A 81 3.27 -21.90 -5.43
N HIS A 82 2.79 -22.81 -4.57
CA HIS A 82 1.54 -22.62 -3.85
C HIS A 82 1.59 -21.38 -2.93
N GLN A 83 2.70 -21.16 -2.23
CA GLN A 83 2.92 -19.98 -1.40
C GLN A 83 2.92 -18.68 -2.25
N MET A 84 3.56 -18.67 -3.41
CA MET A 84 3.56 -17.52 -4.33
C MET A 84 2.16 -17.21 -4.85
N LEU A 85 1.39 -18.22 -5.24
CA LEU A 85 0.00 -18.03 -5.67
C LEU A 85 -0.88 -17.49 -4.53
N GLN A 86 -0.72 -18.01 -3.32
CA GLN A 86 -1.42 -17.49 -2.15
C GLN A 86 -1.07 -16.01 -1.88
N GLN A 87 0.20 -15.63 -2.02
CA GLN A 87 0.62 -14.23 -1.89
C GLN A 87 -0.04 -13.34 -2.95
N HIS A 88 0.01 -13.75 -4.22
CA HIS A 88 -0.60 -13.00 -5.32
C HIS A 88 -2.11 -12.81 -5.11
N TRP A 89 -2.86 -13.88 -4.83
CA TRP A 89 -4.30 -13.77 -4.57
C TRP A 89 -4.63 -12.96 -3.32
N SER A 90 -3.80 -13.07 -2.28
CA SER A 90 -3.94 -12.23 -1.09
C SER A 90 -3.75 -10.75 -1.41
N GLU A 91 -2.81 -10.40 -2.29
CA GLU A 91 -2.56 -9.01 -2.68
C GLU A 91 -3.67 -8.47 -3.57
N GLU A 92 -4.10 -9.25 -4.56
CA GLU A 92 -5.25 -8.92 -5.41
C GLU A 92 -6.53 -8.70 -4.59
N ALA A 93 -6.79 -9.55 -3.60
CA ALA A 93 -7.92 -9.41 -2.68
C ALA A 93 -7.84 -8.12 -1.85
N LEU A 94 -6.65 -7.74 -1.37
CA LEU A 94 -6.44 -6.51 -0.58
C LEU A 94 -6.60 -5.23 -1.42
N GLU A 95 -6.29 -5.29 -2.72
CA GLU A 95 -6.43 -4.16 -3.64
C GLU A 95 -7.86 -4.01 -4.19
N SER A 96 -8.69 -5.05 -4.04
CA SER A 96 -10.06 -5.04 -4.51
C SER A 96 -10.88 -3.87 -3.92
N LYS A 97 -11.76 -3.27 -4.75
CA LYS A 97 -12.73 -2.24 -4.31
C LYS A 97 -13.56 -2.76 -3.14
N VAL A 98 -14.02 -4.00 -3.22
CA VAL A 98 -14.84 -4.65 -2.18
C VAL A 98 -14.15 -4.68 -0.81
N PHE A 99 -12.87 -5.05 -0.75
CA PHE A 99 -12.13 -5.02 0.51
C PHE A 99 -12.01 -3.61 1.07
N ARG A 100 -11.71 -2.62 0.22
CA ARG A 100 -11.61 -1.21 0.61
C ARG A 100 -12.95 -0.68 1.15
N ASP A 101 -14.06 -0.97 0.49
CA ASP A 101 -15.40 -0.54 0.90
C ASP A 101 -15.81 -1.15 2.25
N ILE A 102 -15.52 -2.43 2.47
CA ILE A 102 -15.75 -3.10 3.76
C ILE A 102 -14.90 -2.46 4.85
N MET A 103 -13.61 -2.21 4.59
CA MET A 103 -12.72 -1.56 5.56
C MET A 103 -13.25 -0.16 5.93
N LEU A 104 -13.66 0.65 4.94
CA LEU A 104 -14.23 1.97 5.18
C LEU A 104 -15.52 1.90 6.01
N THR A 105 -16.42 0.97 5.65
CA THR A 105 -17.69 0.74 6.37
C THR A 105 -17.44 0.37 7.82
N VAL A 106 -16.49 -0.54 8.07
CA VAL A 106 -16.12 -0.96 9.42
C VAL A 106 -15.54 0.20 10.22
N PHE A 107 -14.67 1.02 9.65
CA PHE A 107 -14.13 2.19 10.36
C PHE A 107 -15.22 3.22 10.70
N ILE A 108 -16.14 3.49 9.76
CA ILE A 108 -17.30 4.38 9.98
C ILE A 108 -18.14 3.87 11.15
N GLN A 109 -18.44 2.56 11.15
CA GLN A 109 -19.23 1.93 12.21
C GLN A 109 -18.49 1.88 13.55
N ALA A 110 -17.20 1.54 13.55
CA ALA A 110 -16.40 1.38 14.76
C ALA A 110 -16.19 2.71 15.52
N LEU A 111 -16.14 3.82 14.78
CA LEU A 111 -15.93 5.18 15.30
C LEU A 111 -17.24 5.98 15.47
N GLU A 112 -18.39 5.40 15.10
CA GLU A 112 -19.70 6.09 15.03
C GLU A 112 -19.63 7.46 14.31
N THR A 113 -18.87 7.54 13.22
CA THR A 113 -18.73 8.78 12.44
C THR A 113 -19.46 8.68 11.11
N LYS A 114 -19.96 9.81 10.59
CA LYS A 114 -20.60 9.85 9.27
C LYS A 114 -19.58 9.74 8.13
N LYS A 115 -18.34 10.19 8.35
CA LYS A 115 -17.31 10.30 7.32
C LYS A 115 -15.92 10.17 7.92
N LEU A 116 -15.06 9.40 7.26
CA LEU A 116 -13.64 9.29 7.59
C LEU A 116 -12.87 10.44 6.95
N SER A 117 -12.96 11.61 7.57
CA SER A 117 -12.16 12.78 7.22
C SER A 117 -11.64 13.42 8.49
N GLY A 118 -10.44 14.00 8.46
CA GLY A 118 -9.76 14.49 9.66
C GLY A 118 -10.61 15.38 10.58
N THR A 119 -11.53 16.19 10.05
CA THR A 119 -12.44 17.06 10.83
C THR A 119 -13.59 16.33 11.53
N HIS A 120 -13.91 15.11 11.10
CA HIS A 120 -15.05 14.31 11.59
C HIS A 120 -14.62 13.10 12.42
N LEU A 121 -13.31 12.88 12.58
CA LEU A 121 -12.80 11.81 13.41
C LEU A 121 -12.97 12.21 14.89
N PRO A 122 -13.47 11.30 15.75
CA PRO A 122 -13.74 11.63 17.14
C PRO A 122 -12.43 11.84 17.91
N PRO A 123 -12.32 12.86 18.78
CA PRO A 123 -11.15 13.03 19.63
C PRO A 123 -11.00 11.86 20.62
N TYR A 124 -9.77 11.66 21.09
CA TYR A 124 -9.49 10.73 22.16
C TYR A 124 -9.97 11.31 23.52
N PRO A 125 -10.74 10.58 24.33
CA PRO A 125 -11.22 11.07 25.62
C PRO A 125 -10.08 11.02 26.67
N PHE A 126 -9.25 12.07 26.73
CA PHE A 126 -8.14 12.15 27.68
C PHE A 126 -8.60 12.01 29.13
N GLY A 127 -7.87 11.21 29.91
CA GLY A 127 -8.16 10.96 31.32
C GLY A 127 -9.27 9.94 31.56
N MET A 128 -9.84 9.35 30.50
CA MET A 128 -10.77 8.22 30.60
C MET A 128 -10.07 6.98 30.04
N ASP A 129 -10.17 5.87 30.76
CA ASP A 129 -9.83 4.55 30.23
C ASP A 129 -11.08 3.89 29.61
N ASN A 130 -10.88 2.78 28.90
CA ASN A 130 -11.95 1.99 28.31
C ASN A 130 -12.92 1.38 29.36
N CYS A 131 -12.53 1.39 30.64
CA CYS A 131 -13.35 0.94 31.77
C CYS A 131 -14.22 2.07 32.36
N HIS A 132 -13.98 3.32 31.99
CA HIS A 132 -14.68 4.47 32.53
C HIS A 132 -16.16 4.47 32.11
N ASP A 133 -17.08 4.74 33.04
CA ASP A 133 -18.54 4.66 32.78
C ASP A 133 -19.00 5.57 31.64
N ASN A 134 -18.36 6.73 31.52
CA ASN A 134 -18.59 7.74 30.49
C ASN A 134 -17.88 7.46 29.15
N TRP A 135 -17.22 6.31 29.00
CA TRP A 135 -16.65 5.95 27.70
C TRP A 135 -17.75 5.87 26.65
N PRO A 136 -17.57 6.46 25.46
CA PRO A 136 -18.60 6.47 24.43
C PRO A 136 -19.06 5.07 24.05
N LYS A 137 -20.38 4.87 24.04
CA LYS A 137 -21.05 3.61 23.72
C LYS A 137 -21.96 3.82 22.53
N ASP A 138 -22.00 2.83 21.65
CA ASP A 138 -22.95 2.78 20.54
C ASP A 138 -24.38 2.80 21.10
N LYS A 139 -25.20 3.74 20.63
CA LYS A 139 -26.58 3.92 21.08
C LYS A 139 -27.45 2.70 20.86
N ALA A 140 -27.20 1.94 19.80
CA ALA A 140 -28.03 0.79 19.46
C ALA A 140 -27.65 -0.46 20.26
N THR A 141 -26.34 -0.72 20.40
CA THR A 141 -25.85 -1.97 21.01
C THR A 141 -25.33 -1.83 22.43
N SER A 142 -25.20 -0.60 22.93
CA SER A 142 -24.52 -0.27 24.20
C SER A 142 -23.07 -0.77 24.29
N LYS A 143 -22.48 -1.20 23.16
CA LYS A 143 -21.08 -1.64 23.11
C LYS A 143 -20.17 -0.42 23.08
N LEU A 144 -19.04 -0.52 23.78
CA LEU A 144 -18.00 0.51 23.77
C LEU A 144 -17.55 0.79 22.33
N LEU A 145 -17.45 2.06 21.96
CA LEU A 145 -16.90 2.47 20.68
C LEU A 145 -15.37 2.36 20.67
N VAL A 146 -14.80 2.27 19.47
CA VAL A 146 -13.35 2.37 19.31
C VAL A 146 -12.98 3.85 19.31
N HIS A 147 -12.06 4.24 20.19
CA HIS A 147 -11.41 5.55 20.13
C HIS A 147 -9.91 5.33 19.98
N PHE A 148 -9.33 6.02 19.01
CA PHE A 148 -7.89 6.02 18.80
C PHE A 148 -7.28 7.28 19.38
N ASP A 149 -6.09 7.16 19.97
CA ASP A 149 -5.25 8.32 20.20
C ASP A 149 -4.51 8.66 18.90
N TRP A 150 -5.08 9.61 18.15
CA TRP A 150 -4.54 10.06 16.88
C TRP A 150 -3.18 10.76 17.00
N ARG A 151 -2.80 11.24 18.20
CA ARG A 151 -1.50 11.89 18.44
C ARG A 151 -0.39 10.85 18.51
N GLU A 152 -0.71 9.66 19.01
CA GLU A 152 0.17 8.50 19.13
C GLU A 152 0.12 7.58 17.90
N TRP A 153 0.11 8.16 16.70
CA TRP A 153 -0.04 7.37 15.46
C TRP A 153 1.25 6.66 15.02
N GLN A 154 2.40 7.13 15.48
CA GLN A 154 3.72 6.53 15.22
C GLN A 154 4.09 5.46 16.25
N SER A 155 3.54 5.56 17.46
CA SER A 155 3.73 4.57 18.52
C SER A 155 2.70 3.45 18.39
N ASP A 156 3.14 2.22 18.65
CA ASP A 156 2.23 1.08 18.83
C ASP A 156 1.68 1.11 20.27
N SER A 157 0.93 2.17 20.60
CA SER A 157 0.27 2.27 21.90
C SER A 157 -0.76 1.15 22.06
N VAL A 158 -0.87 0.63 23.29
CA VAL A 158 -1.73 -0.53 23.59
C VAL A 158 -3.17 -0.25 23.16
N THR A 159 -3.70 0.94 23.46
CA THR A 159 -5.04 1.38 23.07
C THR A 159 -5.24 1.36 21.56
N ASN A 160 -4.30 1.92 20.79
CA ASN A 160 -4.41 1.95 19.33
C ASN A 160 -4.28 0.55 18.74
N MET A 161 -3.42 -0.31 19.29
CA MET A 161 -3.30 -1.71 18.88
C MET A 161 -4.60 -2.48 19.11
N GLU A 162 -5.21 -2.33 20.29
CA GLU A 162 -6.50 -2.96 20.62
C GLU A 162 -7.63 -2.46 19.72
N GLY A 163 -7.69 -1.15 19.47
CA GLY A 163 -8.65 -0.57 18.54
C GLY A 163 -8.52 -1.15 17.13
N ARG A 164 -7.28 -1.30 16.61
CA ARG A 164 -7.03 -1.92 15.30
C ARG A 164 -7.41 -3.40 15.28
N LYS A 165 -7.11 -4.16 16.33
CA LYS A 165 -7.55 -5.56 16.47
C LYS A 165 -9.07 -5.68 16.45
N LYS A 166 -9.78 -4.77 17.12
CA LYS A 166 -11.25 -4.72 17.11
C LYS A 166 -11.81 -4.42 15.73
N VAL A 167 -11.22 -3.47 14.99
CA VAL A 167 -11.56 -3.20 13.57
C VAL A 167 -11.38 -4.45 12.71
N VAL A 168 -10.26 -5.17 12.85
CA VAL A 168 -10.03 -6.43 12.11
C VAL A 168 -11.06 -7.50 12.47
N GLY A 169 -11.42 -7.62 13.75
CA GLY A 169 -12.48 -8.51 14.22
C GLY A 169 -13.85 -8.17 13.61
N MET A 170 -14.19 -6.87 13.57
CA MET A 170 -15.42 -6.39 12.94
C MET A 170 -15.43 -6.64 11.43
N MET A 171 -14.30 -6.45 10.73
CA MET A 171 -14.18 -6.81 9.31
C MET A 171 -14.54 -8.28 9.10
N LYS A 172 -13.97 -9.20 9.89
CA LYS A 172 -14.28 -10.64 9.78
C LYS A 172 -15.75 -10.96 10.07
N ALA A 173 -16.38 -10.24 11.01
CA ALA A 173 -17.80 -10.45 11.33
C ALA A 173 -18.76 -9.87 10.26
N ILE A 174 -18.40 -8.76 9.62
CA ILE A 174 -19.21 -8.20 8.54
C ILE A 174 -19.14 -9.08 7.29
N THR A 175 -17.99 -9.69 7.04
CA THR A 175 -17.77 -10.50 5.82
C THR A 175 -18.50 -11.83 5.84
N THR A 176 -18.81 -12.37 7.03
CA THR A 176 -19.71 -13.54 7.14
C THR A 176 -21.15 -13.22 6.76
N SER A 177 -21.54 -11.95 6.82
CA SER A 177 -22.88 -11.49 6.41
C SER A 177 -22.97 -11.11 4.93
N HIS A 178 -21.84 -11.09 4.22
CA HIS A 178 -21.76 -10.80 2.79
C HIS A 178 -21.91 -12.07 1.94
N SER A 179 -21.88 -11.93 0.61
CA SER A 179 -21.92 -13.08 -0.29
C SER A 179 -20.74 -14.04 -0.05
N LYS A 180 -20.97 -15.35 -0.25
CA LYS A 180 -19.96 -16.41 -0.10
C LYS A 180 -18.65 -16.11 -0.88
N LYS A 181 -18.75 -15.45 -2.04
CA LYS A 181 -17.59 -15.04 -2.84
C LYS A 181 -16.71 -14.03 -2.10
N VAL A 182 -17.30 -13.02 -1.47
CA VAL A 182 -16.58 -12.01 -0.69
C VAL A 182 -15.98 -12.61 0.57
N THR A 183 -16.73 -13.48 1.25
CA THR A 183 -16.22 -14.21 2.42
C THR A 183 -15.00 -15.05 2.05
N ASN A 184 -15.07 -15.80 0.95
CA ASN A 184 -13.94 -16.61 0.47
C ASN A 184 -12.74 -15.75 0.08
N MET A 185 -12.96 -14.64 -0.63
CA MET A 185 -11.91 -13.69 -0.99
C MET A 185 -11.18 -13.17 0.25
N ILE A 186 -11.91 -12.76 1.29
CA ILE A 186 -11.31 -12.21 2.50
C ILE A 186 -10.63 -13.29 3.35
N ASN A 187 -11.20 -14.50 3.39
CA ASN A 187 -10.58 -15.65 4.07
C ASN A 187 -9.32 -16.15 3.36
N SER A 188 -9.15 -15.87 2.05
CA SER A 188 -7.93 -16.19 1.31
C SER A 188 -6.76 -15.22 1.57
N ILE A 189 -7.02 -14.09 2.23
CA ILE A 189 -5.98 -13.13 2.59
C ILE A 189 -5.09 -13.72 3.68
N ILE A 190 -3.77 -13.67 3.47
CA ILE A 190 -2.79 -14.18 4.43
C ILE A 190 -2.94 -13.47 5.78
N ALA A 191 -2.87 -14.24 6.87
CA ALA A 191 -2.94 -13.71 8.23
C ALA A 191 -1.93 -12.57 8.45
N GLY A 192 -2.35 -11.51 9.14
CA GLY A 192 -1.55 -10.31 9.36
C GLY A 192 -1.58 -9.27 8.24
N LYS A 193 -1.88 -9.63 6.98
CA LYS A 193 -1.98 -8.64 5.89
C LYS A 193 -3.19 -7.71 6.05
N ILE A 194 -4.32 -8.22 6.55
CA ILE A 194 -5.48 -7.38 6.91
C ILE A 194 -5.09 -6.40 8.02
N GLU A 195 -4.36 -6.87 9.04
CA GLU A 195 -3.91 -6.02 10.15
C GLU A 195 -2.95 -4.92 9.67
N ALA A 196 -2.04 -5.25 8.76
CA ALA A 196 -1.15 -4.28 8.13
C ALA A 196 -1.93 -3.21 7.36
N ARG A 197 -2.92 -3.58 6.54
CA ARG A 197 -3.76 -2.60 5.83
C ARG A 197 -4.60 -1.74 6.76
N VAL A 198 -5.14 -2.31 7.83
CA VAL A 198 -5.85 -1.56 8.87
C VAL A 198 -4.91 -0.57 9.56
N ARG A 199 -3.65 -0.96 9.82
CA ARG A 199 -2.61 -0.07 10.36
C ARG A 199 -2.30 1.08 9.39
N ASP A 200 -2.09 0.79 8.11
CA ASP A 200 -1.82 1.82 7.08
C ASP A 200 -2.98 2.83 7.02
N LYS A 201 -4.22 2.33 7.03
CA LYS A 201 -5.41 3.18 7.01
C LYS A 201 -5.52 4.04 8.28
N PHE A 202 -5.24 3.45 9.45
CA PHE A 202 -5.18 4.17 10.71
C PHE A 202 -4.14 5.32 10.66
N ILE A 203 -2.91 5.03 10.22
CA ILE A 203 -1.84 6.03 10.09
C ILE A 203 -2.26 7.18 9.16
N SER A 204 -2.86 6.85 8.02
CA SER A 204 -3.39 7.85 7.08
C SER A 204 -4.45 8.74 7.72
N MET A 205 -5.42 8.16 8.44
CA MET A 205 -6.47 8.92 9.11
C MET A 205 -5.93 9.78 10.26
N ALA A 206 -4.96 9.27 11.03
CA ALA A 206 -4.32 10.03 12.09
C ALA A 206 -3.53 11.23 11.55
N ALA A 207 -2.82 11.04 10.43
CA ALA A 207 -2.13 12.13 9.75
C ALA A 207 -3.11 13.21 9.25
N GLU A 208 -4.29 12.82 8.75
CA GLU A 208 -5.36 13.78 8.41
C GLU A 208 -5.92 14.49 9.65
N TYR A 209 -6.19 13.75 10.73
CA TYR A 209 -6.67 14.33 11.98
C TYR A 209 -5.73 15.41 12.51
N CYS A 210 -4.43 15.12 12.57
CA CYS A 210 -3.40 16.05 13.06
C CYS A 210 -3.26 17.30 12.18
N LYS A 211 -3.58 17.23 10.88
CA LYS A 211 -3.59 18.42 10.01
C LYS A 211 -4.72 19.39 10.37
N HIS A 212 -5.87 18.86 10.79
CA HIS A 212 -7.05 19.66 11.12
C HIS A 212 -7.14 20.07 12.59
N HIS A 213 -6.41 19.35 13.46
CA HIS A 213 -6.36 19.60 14.90
C HIS A 213 -4.90 19.75 15.34
N PRO A 214 -4.19 20.80 14.88
CA PRO A 214 -2.88 21.09 15.43
C PRO A 214 -3.03 21.24 16.94
N ALA A 215 -2.15 20.60 17.71
CA ALA A 215 -2.10 20.85 19.15
C ALA A 215 -1.99 22.37 19.33
N SER A 216 -2.91 22.98 20.09
CA SER A 216 -2.86 24.42 20.37
C SER A 216 -1.43 24.82 20.71
N ALA A 217 -0.97 25.91 20.11
CA ALA A 217 0.42 26.38 20.10
C ALA A 217 1.01 26.71 21.49
N ASP A 218 0.35 26.35 22.58
CA ASP A 218 0.84 26.55 23.95
C ASP A 218 1.92 25.53 24.37
N ASN A 219 2.39 24.69 23.44
CA ASN A 219 3.47 23.73 23.66
C ASN A 219 4.69 24.08 22.79
N ASP A 220 5.14 25.33 22.89
CA ASP A 220 6.25 25.96 22.16
C ASP A 220 7.65 25.38 22.49
N ASN A 221 7.78 24.16 23.02
CA ASN A 221 9.06 23.65 23.52
C ASN A 221 9.43 22.21 23.15
N LEU A 222 8.76 21.60 22.16
CA LEU A 222 9.29 20.38 21.51
C LEU A 222 9.61 20.69 20.05
N GLY A 223 10.89 20.55 19.72
CA GLY A 223 11.51 20.92 18.44
C GLY A 223 10.62 20.72 17.21
N ASP A 224 10.55 21.81 16.44
CA ASP A 224 9.82 22.04 15.19
C ASP A 224 10.02 20.91 14.15
N VAL A 225 9.40 19.75 14.37
CA VAL A 225 9.12 18.76 13.33
C VAL A 225 7.73 19.07 12.80
N LYS A 226 7.60 20.22 12.11
CA LYS A 226 6.43 20.47 11.27
C LYS A 226 6.25 19.26 10.37
N PRO A 227 5.07 18.60 10.39
CA PRO A 227 4.76 17.60 9.39
C PRO A 227 4.90 18.28 8.03
N LYS A 228 5.91 17.85 7.28
CA LYS A 228 6.29 18.44 5.99
C LYS A 228 5.06 18.36 5.10
N VAL A 229 4.35 19.48 4.95
CA VAL A 229 3.31 19.63 3.94
C VAL A 229 3.96 19.19 2.63
N PRO A 230 3.33 18.30 1.83
CA PRO A 230 3.93 17.84 0.60
C PRO A 230 4.26 19.08 -0.23
N ASP A 231 5.56 19.32 -0.39
CA ASP A 231 6.06 20.43 -1.20
C ASP A 231 5.33 20.37 -2.54
N CYS A 232 4.84 21.49 -3.07
CA CYS A 232 4.16 21.53 -4.37
C CYS A 232 5.04 20.87 -5.47
N LYS A 233 6.36 20.85 -5.25
CA LYS A 233 7.34 20.10 -6.04
C LYS A 233 7.19 18.58 -5.94
N ALA A 234 6.83 18.02 -4.79
CA ALA A 234 6.57 16.60 -4.61
C ALA A 234 5.31 16.13 -5.35
N MET A 235 4.27 16.97 -5.43
CA MET A 235 3.11 16.69 -6.31
C MET A 235 3.49 16.71 -7.78
N ALA A 236 4.29 17.69 -8.22
CA ALA A 236 4.79 17.74 -9.59
C ALA A 236 5.65 16.51 -9.94
N LEU A 237 6.46 16.01 -8.99
CA LEU A 237 7.22 14.78 -9.15
C LEU A 237 6.31 13.55 -9.26
N CYS A 238 5.28 13.44 -8.42
CA CYS A 238 4.31 12.34 -8.50
C CYS A 238 3.54 12.32 -9.82
N VAL A 239 3.13 13.48 -10.35
CA VAL A 239 2.49 13.60 -11.67
C VAL A 239 3.46 13.18 -12.77
N LYS A 240 4.73 13.59 -12.68
CA LYS A 240 5.77 13.21 -13.64
C LYS A 240 6.04 11.69 -13.62
N GLU A 241 6.17 11.08 -12.44
CA GLU A 241 6.37 9.64 -12.29
C GLU A 241 5.18 8.82 -12.82
N LYS A 242 3.94 9.28 -12.57
CA LYS A 242 2.74 8.67 -13.14
C LYS A 242 2.73 8.76 -14.66
N LEU A 243 3.06 9.93 -15.22
CA LEU A 243 3.17 10.13 -16.66
C LEU A 243 4.23 9.21 -17.29
N GLU A 244 5.41 9.12 -16.67
CA GLU A 244 6.49 8.23 -17.11
C GLU A 244 6.08 6.75 -17.04
N SER A 245 5.36 6.34 -16.00
CA SER A 245 4.82 4.97 -15.90
C SER A 245 3.79 4.67 -17.00
N CYS A 246 2.93 5.63 -17.33
CA CYS A 246 1.98 5.50 -18.45
C CYS A 246 2.68 5.41 -19.80
N ILE A 247 3.71 6.24 -20.05
CA ILE A 247 4.54 6.19 -21.26
C ILE A 247 5.24 4.83 -21.35
N HIS A 248 5.80 4.33 -20.26
CA HIS A 248 6.48 3.03 -20.23
C HIS A 248 5.53 1.85 -20.50
N LYS A 249 4.30 1.88 -19.95
CA LYS A 249 3.27 0.88 -20.24
C LYS A 249 2.82 0.90 -21.70
N ARG A 250 2.79 2.08 -22.33
CA ARG A 250 2.47 2.25 -23.75
C ARG A 250 3.61 1.71 -24.63
N ASP A 251 4.85 1.99 -24.28
CA ASP A 251 6.01 1.52 -25.04
C ASP A 251 6.30 0.02 -24.83
N SER A 252 5.54 -0.63 -23.93
CA SER A 252 5.51 -2.08 -23.77
C SER A 252 5.10 -2.79 -25.06
N LEU A 253 5.75 -3.92 -25.33
CA LEU A 253 5.39 -4.85 -26.41
C LEU A 253 3.95 -5.37 -26.31
N LEU A 254 3.32 -5.25 -25.14
CA LEU A 254 1.95 -5.68 -24.88
C LEU A 254 0.89 -4.61 -25.24
N CYS A 255 1.31 -3.38 -25.57
CA CYS A 255 0.40 -2.32 -25.98
C CYS A 255 0.10 -2.45 -27.49
N PRO A 256 -1.19 -2.44 -27.90
CA PRO A 256 -1.59 -2.38 -29.30
C PRO A 256 -0.94 -1.20 -30.05
N GLU A 257 -0.50 -1.41 -31.30
CA GLU A 257 0.32 -0.47 -32.05
C GLU A 257 -0.39 0.87 -32.35
N ASP A 258 -1.71 0.83 -32.45
CA ASP A 258 -2.59 1.99 -32.61
C ASP A 258 -2.57 2.92 -31.39
N LEU A 259 -2.34 2.37 -30.18
CA LEU A 259 -2.27 3.12 -28.92
C LEU A 259 -0.86 3.66 -28.61
N LYS A 260 0.16 3.26 -29.37
CA LYS A 260 1.54 3.78 -29.24
C LYS A 260 1.73 5.18 -29.83
N ASN A 261 0.75 5.70 -30.55
CA ASN A 261 0.86 7.01 -31.20
C ASN A 261 0.97 8.16 -30.17
N PRO A 262 2.01 9.02 -30.23
CA PRO A 262 2.18 10.16 -29.34
C PRO A 262 1.00 11.14 -29.30
N ARG A 263 0.12 11.15 -30.31
CA ARG A 263 -1.09 12.00 -30.33
C ARG A 263 -2.04 11.74 -29.15
N TYR A 264 -1.98 10.55 -28.54
CA TYR A 264 -2.80 10.19 -27.38
C TYR A 264 -2.17 10.59 -26.03
N ASN A 265 -0.96 11.18 -26.02
CA ASN A 265 -0.29 11.61 -24.79
C ASN A 265 -1.15 12.61 -24.01
N GLY A 266 -1.86 13.52 -24.70
CA GLY A 266 -2.77 14.46 -24.07
C GLY A 266 -3.94 13.79 -23.35
N ALA A 267 -4.53 12.74 -23.94
CA ALA A 267 -5.63 11.99 -23.34
C ALA A 267 -5.17 11.17 -22.12
N LEU A 268 -3.96 10.60 -22.16
CA LEU A 268 -3.36 9.92 -21.02
C LEU A 268 -3.06 10.89 -19.87
N CYS A 269 -2.57 12.10 -20.17
CA CYS A 269 -2.35 13.16 -19.18
C CYS A 269 -3.67 13.59 -18.51
N ILE A 270 -4.75 13.75 -19.27
CA ILE A 270 -6.06 14.16 -18.74
C ILE A 270 -6.61 13.09 -17.78
N ASN A 271 -6.50 11.79 -18.13
CA ASN A 271 -6.91 10.72 -17.23
C ASN A 271 -6.03 10.64 -15.97
N THR A 272 -4.74 10.95 -16.03
CA THR A 272 -3.89 11.00 -14.81
C THR A 272 -4.20 12.18 -13.87
N MET A 273 -4.93 13.18 -14.35
CA MET A 273 -5.39 14.33 -13.56
C MET A 273 -6.87 14.22 -13.13
N SER A 274 -7.60 13.23 -13.63
CA SER A 274 -8.96 12.93 -13.17
C SER A 274 -8.87 12.15 -11.87
N ASP A 275 -9.53 12.62 -10.82
CA ASP A 275 -9.70 11.87 -9.57
C ASP A 275 -10.45 10.56 -9.91
N ASP A 276 -10.03 9.41 -9.36
CA ASP A 276 -10.59 8.06 -9.62
C ASP A 276 -12.06 7.90 -9.14
N LYS A 277 -12.79 9.01 -8.97
CA LYS A 277 -14.14 9.09 -8.40
C LYS A 277 -15.27 9.18 -9.42
N ASP A 278 -14.96 9.40 -10.69
CA ASP A 278 -15.97 9.44 -11.77
C ASP A 278 -16.11 8.10 -12.53
N ASP A 279 -15.53 7.01 -12.00
CA ASP A 279 -15.68 5.69 -12.59
C ASP A 279 -17.10 5.13 -12.36
N PRO A 280 -17.79 4.63 -13.41
CA PRO A 280 -19.11 4.02 -13.25
C PRO A 280 -19.04 2.76 -12.37
N ASP A 281 -20.10 2.52 -11.61
CA ASP A 281 -20.18 1.38 -10.69
C ASP A 281 -19.97 0.04 -11.41
N ALA A 282 -19.18 -0.84 -10.77
CA ALA A 282 -18.93 -2.19 -11.27
C ALA A 282 -20.24 -2.99 -11.33
N MET A 283 -20.64 -3.41 -12.53
CA MET A 283 -21.79 -4.31 -12.67
C MET A 283 -21.48 -5.69 -12.06
N PRO A 284 -22.46 -6.35 -11.40
CA PRO A 284 -22.26 -7.66 -10.82
C PRO A 284 -21.87 -8.70 -11.90
N GLY A 285 -20.67 -9.27 -11.78
CA GLY A 285 -20.23 -10.41 -12.61
C GLY A 285 -19.11 -10.11 -13.61
N CYS A 286 -18.75 -8.85 -13.85
CA CYS A 286 -17.67 -8.49 -14.77
C CYS A 286 -16.35 -8.23 -14.01
N LEU A 287 -15.38 -9.14 -14.15
CA LEU A 287 -13.96 -8.86 -13.90
C LEU A 287 -13.36 -8.19 -15.16
N MET A 288 -13.74 -6.95 -15.45
CA MET A 288 -13.07 -6.22 -16.53
C MET A 288 -11.78 -5.59 -16.01
N LYS A 289 -10.65 -5.96 -16.63
CA LYS A 289 -9.46 -5.12 -16.72
C LYS A 289 -9.82 -3.95 -17.64
N TYR A 290 -10.11 -2.78 -17.08
CA TYR A 290 -10.32 -1.59 -17.90
C TYR A 290 -8.98 -0.92 -18.19
N ILE A 291 -8.55 -1.00 -19.44
CA ILE A 291 -7.81 0.08 -20.07
C ILE A 291 -8.90 1.07 -20.47
N SER A 292 -8.94 2.25 -19.85
CA SER A 292 -9.88 3.31 -20.21
C SER A 292 -9.70 3.64 -21.69
N VAL A 293 -10.62 3.18 -22.53
CA VAL A 293 -10.70 3.63 -23.92
C VAL A 293 -11.02 5.12 -23.86
N ALA A 294 -10.13 5.94 -24.40
CA ALA A 294 -10.29 7.39 -24.42
C ALA A 294 -11.67 7.76 -25.02
N PRO A 295 -12.34 8.81 -24.50
CA PRO A 295 -13.59 9.28 -25.05
C PRO A 295 -13.38 9.64 -26.52
N GLN A 296 -14.21 9.05 -27.38
CA GLN A 296 -14.31 9.20 -28.83
C GLN A 296 -13.64 10.48 -29.40
N PHE A 297 -12.33 10.43 -29.63
CA PHE A 297 -11.70 11.39 -30.53
C PHE A 297 -12.04 10.94 -31.94
N ARG A 298 -12.81 11.80 -32.62
CA ARG A 298 -13.34 11.58 -33.97
C ARG A 298 -12.22 11.11 -34.89
N SER A 299 -12.43 9.99 -35.58
CA SER A 299 -11.60 9.59 -36.70
C SER A 299 -11.66 10.67 -37.79
N ASP A 300 -10.55 10.90 -38.48
CA ASP A 300 -10.41 11.86 -39.61
C ASP A 300 -11.25 11.48 -40.85
N SER A 301 -12.25 10.61 -40.72
CA SER A 301 -13.08 10.10 -41.82
C SER A 301 -14.47 10.73 -41.82
N VAL A 302 -14.54 12.06 -41.72
CA VAL A 302 -15.70 12.83 -42.19
C VAL A 302 -15.19 13.71 -43.33
N ASN A 303 -15.06 13.10 -44.50
CA ASN A 303 -14.94 13.84 -45.76
C ASN A 303 -16.25 14.60 -45.99
N TYR A 304 -16.14 15.93 -46.09
CA TYR A 304 -17.11 16.75 -46.82
C TYR A 304 -16.85 16.63 -48.32
#